data_AF-A0A3R9EHP6-F1
#
_entry.id   AF-A0A3R9EHP6-F1
#
_cell.length_a   1.000
_cell.length_b   1.000
_cell.length_c   1.000
_cell.angle_alpha   90.00
_cell.angle_beta   90.00
_cell.angle_gamma   90.00
#
_symmetry.space_group_name_H-M   'P 1'
#
loop_
_entity.id
_entity.type
_entity.pdbx_description
1 polymer ?
#
loop_
_entity_poly.entity_id
_entity_poly.type
_entity_poly.pdbx_seq_one_letter_code
_entity_poly.pdbx_strand_id
1 'polypeptide(L)'
;MKKTLVTLALFGHMSAFGAIDSTELKEGEVWITTDADAKHLITQHGADILTSFSHKGFAAYPNTLVAKIHQNQLASLSSHMHQEKHRCGGYMVHENQEKALRAAAMPLSVSLFEKPVISHHETVESLIAQVEPNNILTTIENLTSFTNRFYTTSTGIAASDWLFERWSEEIKEVSFASARQISHSEYPQKSVEVTLLGSKYPEEIVAVGGHLDSTVGSWTTEGTISPGADDDASGIATATEALRLMIASGIQPDRTIKFYAYAAEEVGLRGSQDIAETLNEQQANVIAVLQLDMTNHQGSAHDVTFMTDYTDANLVEFLTELMDTYISELTYETDRCGYACSDHASWHNAGYSAAIPAESFFHDTNPNLHTPNDTLENSDPTASHATKFAKLAVAYLVETSLDDINSPVKELEGGVPVEGLSSGYFDEQFFTFTTTEVGEVTISISGPQGGDADLYVTYDGPVSKTEFDCRPFQNGSNEQCIFNKPAGTFKIMLRGYRNFNDVSIVASFNQEIPSD
;
A
#
# COMPACT_ATOMS: atom_id res chain seq x y z
N MET A 1 18.43 -41.70 -11.91
CA MET A 1 16.97 -41.94 -11.77
C MET A 1 16.25 -40.91 -12.63
N LYS A 2 15.56 -41.34 -13.69
CA LYS A 2 14.75 -40.50 -14.58
C LYS A 2 13.39 -40.27 -13.91
N LYS A 3 12.92 -39.02 -13.78
CA LYS A 3 11.53 -38.71 -13.46
C LYS A 3 10.83 -38.20 -14.73
N THR A 4 9.69 -38.81 -14.98
CA THR A 4 8.88 -38.78 -16.20
C THR A 4 7.93 -37.58 -16.16
N LEU A 5 7.92 -36.78 -17.23
CA LEU A 5 6.90 -35.78 -17.53
C LEU A 5 5.64 -36.52 -18.02
N VAL A 6 4.49 -36.29 -17.41
CA VAL A 6 3.19 -36.78 -17.92
C VAL A 6 2.46 -35.59 -18.53
N THR A 7 2.50 -35.50 -19.85
CA THR A 7 1.65 -34.63 -20.66
C THR A 7 0.35 -35.39 -20.95
N LEU A 8 -0.81 -34.86 -20.52
CA LEU A 8 -2.10 -35.41 -20.92
C LEU A 8 -2.82 -34.39 -21.81
N ALA A 9 -2.75 -34.64 -23.12
CA ALA A 9 -3.59 -34.00 -24.11
C ALA A 9 -4.93 -34.73 -24.18
N LEU A 10 -6.04 -34.00 -24.08
CA LEU A 10 -7.34 -34.45 -24.60
C LEU A 10 -7.84 -33.39 -25.60
N PHE A 11 -7.62 -33.67 -26.88
CA PHE A 11 -8.32 -33.00 -27.98
C PHE A 11 -9.70 -33.65 -28.16
N GLY A 12 -10.76 -32.90 -27.90
CA GLY A 12 -12.14 -33.21 -28.28
C GLY A 12 -12.63 -32.21 -29.31
N HIS A 13 -13.13 -32.70 -30.44
CA HIS A 13 -13.65 -31.92 -31.58
C HIS A 13 -14.68 -30.86 -31.16
N MET A 14 -14.44 -29.60 -31.52
CA MET A 14 -15.51 -28.62 -31.73
C MET A 14 -15.66 -28.35 -33.22
N SER A 15 -16.88 -28.55 -33.70
CA SER A 15 -17.34 -28.24 -35.04
C SER A 15 -17.21 -26.73 -35.31
N ALA A 16 -16.67 -26.40 -36.48
CA ALA A 16 -16.58 -25.04 -36.99
C ALA A 16 -17.98 -24.44 -37.19
N PHE A 17 -18.39 -23.58 -36.25
CA PHE A 17 -19.30 -22.48 -36.51
C PHE A 17 -18.46 -21.21 -36.41
N GLY A 18 -18.48 -20.39 -37.47
CA GLY A 18 -17.76 -19.13 -37.50
C GLY A 18 -18.23 -18.21 -36.36
N ALA A 19 -17.36 -18.01 -35.38
CA ALA A 19 -17.43 -16.87 -34.47
C ALA A 19 -16.39 -15.87 -34.98
N ILE A 20 -16.88 -14.67 -35.30
CA ILE A 20 -16.05 -13.50 -35.58
C ILE A 20 -15.17 -13.27 -34.35
N ASP A 21 -13.90 -12.95 -34.61
CA ASP A 21 -12.85 -12.60 -33.65
C ASP A 21 -13.38 -11.62 -32.59
N SER A 22 -13.72 -12.12 -31.39
CA SER A 22 -14.41 -11.33 -30.35
C SER A 22 -13.48 -10.73 -29.31
N THR A 23 -12.16 -10.98 -29.43
CA THR A 23 -11.14 -10.59 -28.45
C THR A 23 -10.42 -9.29 -28.80
N GLU A 24 -10.43 -8.84 -30.05
CA GLU A 24 -9.86 -7.54 -30.41
C GLU A 24 -10.79 -6.38 -30.03
N LEU A 25 -10.20 -5.32 -29.47
CA LEU A 25 -10.85 -4.03 -29.24
C LEU A 25 -10.99 -3.30 -30.59
N LYS A 26 -12.16 -2.73 -30.86
CA LYS A 26 -12.28 -1.74 -31.94
C LYS A 26 -11.60 -0.44 -31.52
N GLU A 27 -11.29 0.42 -32.50
CA GLU A 27 -10.73 1.74 -32.23
C GLU A 27 -11.61 2.50 -31.22
N GLY A 28 -11.00 2.97 -30.14
CA GLY A 28 -11.68 3.67 -29.04
C GLY A 28 -12.44 2.78 -28.06
N GLU A 29 -12.44 1.44 -28.21
CA GLU A 29 -12.94 0.54 -27.17
C GLU A 29 -11.88 0.29 -26.09
N VAL A 30 -12.34 0.10 -24.85
CA VAL A 30 -11.55 -0.36 -23.70
C VAL A 30 -12.25 -1.52 -23.03
N TRP A 31 -11.50 -2.32 -22.27
CA TRP A 31 -12.10 -3.31 -21.37
C TRP A 31 -12.46 -2.65 -20.04
N ILE A 32 -13.55 -3.09 -19.43
CA ILE A 32 -13.94 -2.67 -18.07
C ILE A 32 -14.33 -3.86 -17.21
N THR A 33 -14.13 -3.69 -15.90
CA THR A 33 -14.73 -4.53 -14.86
C THR A 33 -15.64 -3.71 -13.97
N THR A 34 -16.81 -4.26 -13.63
CA THR A 34 -17.78 -3.66 -12.69
C THR A 34 -18.63 -4.77 -12.08
N ASP A 35 -19.41 -4.48 -11.05
CA ASP A 35 -20.30 -5.47 -10.43
C ASP A 35 -21.57 -5.73 -11.25
N ALA A 36 -22.15 -6.92 -11.08
CA ALA A 36 -23.31 -7.38 -11.84
C ALA A 36 -24.58 -6.58 -11.57
N ASP A 37 -24.67 -5.87 -10.45
CA ASP A 37 -25.81 -5.02 -10.18
C ASP A 37 -25.80 -3.74 -11.04
N ALA A 38 -24.65 -3.39 -11.64
CA ALA A 38 -24.50 -2.32 -12.61
C ALA A 38 -24.70 -2.77 -14.07
N LYS A 39 -25.06 -4.04 -14.30
CA LYS A 39 -25.30 -4.60 -15.65
C LYS A 39 -26.19 -3.73 -16.52
N HIS A 40 -27.27 -3.20 -15.95
CA HIS A 40 -28.22 -2.38 -16.69
C HIS A 40 -27.57 -1.11 -17.21
N LEU A 41 -26.80 -0.43 -16.36
CA LEU A 41 -26.11 0.83 -16.67
C LEU A 41 -25.08 0.63 -17.78
N ILE A 42 -24.17 -0.34 -17.64
CA ILE A 42 -23.16 -0.58 -18.69
C ILE A 42 -23.81 -0.95 -20.03
N THR A 43 -24.93 -1.70 -20.02
CA THR A 43 -25.66 -2.05 -21.24
C THR A 43 -26.30 -0.81 -21.88
N GLN A 44 -26.84 0.12 -21.08
CA GLN A 44 -27.38 1.39 -21.59
C GLN A 44 -26.32 2.25 -22.27
N HIS A 45 -25.08 2.20 -21.78
CA HIS A 45 -23.92 2.85 -22.40
C HIS A 45 -23.28 2.05 -23.54
N GLY A 46 -23.96 1.01 -24.05
CA GLY A 46 -23.51 0.25 -25.20
C GLY A 46 -22.36 -0.72 -24.92
N ALA A 47 -22.19 -1.16 -23.68
CA ALA A 47 -21.16 -2.15 -23.36
C ALA A 47 -21.52 -3.55 -23.88
N ASP A 48 -20.54 -4.20 -24.51
CA ASP A 48 -20.60 -5.59 -24.94
C ASP A 48 -20.10 -6.51 -23.82
N ILE A 49 -21.02 -7.15 -23.09
CA ILE A 49 -20.69 -8.01 -21.93
C ILE A 49 -20.16 -9.37 -22.43
N LEU A 50 -18.97 -9.73 -21.97
CA LEU A 50 -18.32 -11.00 -22.30
C LEU A 50 -18.72 -12.13 -21.35
N THR A 51 -18.56 -11.92 -20.05
CA THR A 51 -18.72 -12.97 -19.02
C THR A 51 -19.04 -12.37 -17.65
N SER A 52 -19.48 -13.24 -16.74
CA SER A 52 -19.70 -12.93 -15.32
C SER A 52 -18.95 -13.91 -14.42
N PHE A 53 -18.29 -13.39 -13.39
CA PHE A 53 -17.53 -14.16 -12.40
C PHE A 53 -18.29 -14.25 -11.09
N SER A 54 -18.35 -15.44 -10.50
CA SER A 54 -18.98 -15.64 -9.20
C SER A 54 -17.92 -15.96 -8.16
N HIS A 55 -17.85 -15.15 -7.11
CA HIS A 55 -17.02 -15.45 -5.94
C HIS A 55 -17.63 -16.64 -5.19
N LYS A 56 -17.13 -17.85 -5.46
CA LYS A 56 -17.56 -19.07 -4.76
C LYS A 56 -17.22 -18.97 -3.28
N GLY A 57 -18.24 -18.88 -2.42
CA GLY A 57 -18.08 -18.92 -0.97
C GLY A 57 -18.92 -17.89 -0.20
N PHE A 58 -19.42 -16.86 -0.89
CA PHE A 58 -20.21 -15.80 -0.26
C PHE A 58 -21.46 -15.50 -1.08
N ALA A 59 -22.62 -16.01 -0.64
CA ALA A 59 -23.90 -15.90 -1.33
C ALA A 59 -24.47 -14.45 -1.41
N ALA A 60 -23.77 -13.46 -0.87
CA ALA A 60 -24.22 -12.08 -0.75
C ALA A 60 -23.54 -11.09 -1.73
N TYR A 61 -22.55 -11.52 -2.54
CA TYR A 61 -21.84 -10.61 -3.43
C TYR A 61 -22.37 -10.64 -4.87
N PRO A 62 -22.55 -9.47 -5.51
CA PRO A 62 -22.81 -9.43 -6.93
C PRO A 62 -21.64 -10.06 -7.70
N ASN A 63 -21.95 -10.79 -8.76
CA ASN A 63 -20.94 -11.34 -9.66
C ASN A 63 -20.17 -10.20 -10.35
N THR A 64 -18.85 -10.27 -10.55
CA THR A 64 -18.14 -9.26 -11.35
C THR A 64 -18.38 -9.48 -12.84
N LEU A 65 -18.57 -8.42 -13.61
CA LEU A 65 -18.74 -8.43 -15.06
C LEU A 65 -17.47 -7.97 -15.76
N VAL A 66 -17.18 -8.60 -16.90
CA VAL A 66 -16.19 -8.12 -17.86
C VAL A 66 -16.91 -7.70 -19.13
N ALA A 67 -16.68 -6.47 -19.57
CA ALA A 67 -17.31 -5.92 -20.77
C ALA A 67 -16.33 -5.06 -21.59
N LYS A 68 -16.65 -4.86 -22.86
CA LYS A 68 -16.03 -3.82 -23.69
C LYS A 68 -16.95 -2.61 -23.75
N ILE A 69 -16.39 -1.41 -23.68
CA ILE A 69 -17.14 -0.17 -23.82
C ILE A 69 -16.30 0.85 -24.59
N HIS A 70 -16.93 1.74 -25.34
CA HIS A 70 -16.21 2.82 -26.00
C HIS A 70 -15.79 3.88 -24.97
N GLN A 71 -14.53 4.33 -25.00
CA GLN A 71 -13.93 5.21 -23.99
C GLN A 71 -14.66 6.54 -23.80
N ASN A 72 -15.32 7.05 -24.85
CA ASN A 72 -16.13 8.28 -24.74
C ASN A 72 -17.40 8.13 -23.88
N GLN A 73 -17.75 6.90 -23.49
CA GLN A 73 -18.88 6.64 -22.59
C GLN A 73 -18.48 6.64 -21.12
N LEU A 74 -17.19 6.55 -20.80
CA LEU A 74 -16.68 6.38 -19.43
C LEU A 74 -17.17 7.48 -18.49
N ALA A 75 -16.97 8.75 -18.83
CA ALA A 75 -17.44 9.88 -18.00
C ALA A 75 -18.96 9.86 -17.76
N SER A 76 -19.73 9.46 -18.77
CA SER A 76 -21.19 9.36 -18.63
C SER A 76 -21.61 8.14 -17.81
N LEU A 77 -20.89 7.02 -17.93
CA LEU A 77 -21.08 5.85 -17.11
C LEU A 77 -20.76 6.17 -15.63
N SER A 78 -19.63 6.80 -15.32
CA SER A 78 -19.28 7.24 -13.95
C SER A 78 -20.37 8.09 -13.33
N SER A 79 -20.94 9.02 -14.10
CA SER A 79 -22.05 9.86 -13.67
C SER A 79 -23.30 9.08 -13.28
N HIS A 80 -23.71 8.08 -14.06
CA HIS A 80 -24.89 7.27 -13.73
C HIS A 80 -24.59 6.25 -12.63
N MET A 81 -23.36 5.75 -12.53
CA MET A 81 -22.90 4.98 -11.38
C MET A 81 -23.03 5.81 -10.10
N HIS A 82 -22.59 7.05 -10.11
CA HIS A 82 -22.74 7.95 -8.98
C HIS A 82 -24.22 8.19 -8.62
N GLN A 83 -25.05 8.56 -9.60
CA GLN A 83 -26.46 8.92 -9.36
C GLN A 83 -27.35 7.73 -8.97
N GLU A 84 -27.15 6.55 -9.56
CA GLU A 84 -28.02 5.39 -9.36
C GLU A 84 -27.46 4.36 -8.38
N LYS A 85 -26.14 4.38 -8.12
CA LYS A 85 -25.44 3.41 -7.28
C LYS A 85 -24.63 4.02 -6.14
N HIS A 86 -24.51 5.35 -6.07
CA HIS A 86 -23.71 6.07 -5.07
C HIS A 86 -22.22 5.69 -5.12
N ARG A 87 -21.66 5.50 -6.31
CA ARG A 87 -20.25 5.10 -6.54
C ARG A 87 -19.42 6.24 -7.15
N CYS A 88 -18.19 6.41 -6.69
CA CYS A 88 -17.12 7.17 -7.37
C CYS A 88 -16.56 6.31 -8.52
N GLY A 89 -16.81 6.70 -9.78
CA GLY A 89 -16.54 5.89 -10.99
C GLY A 89 -17.40 4.62 -11.15
N GLY A 90 -17.23 3.62 -10.28
CA GLY A 90 -18.01 2.38 -10.25
C GLY A 90 -17.48 1.22 -11.12
N TYR A 91 -16.31 1.38 -11.75
CA TYR A 91 -15.68 0.38 -12.62
C TYR A 91 -14.17 0.60 -12.72
N MET A 92 -13.42 -0.41 -13.14
CA MET A 92 -12.00 -0.27 -13.53
C MET A 92 -11.86 -0.38 -15.05
N VAL A 93 -10.96 0.39 -15.66
CA VAL A 93 -10.58 0.25 -17.07
C VAL A 93 -9.43 -0.77 -17.19
N HIS A 94 -9.28 -1.43 -18.34
CA HIS A 94 -8.17 -2.35 -18.60
C HIS A 94 -7.70 -2.25 -20.05
N GLU A 95 -6.39 -2.32 -20.24
CA GLU A 95 -5.75 -2.30 -21.56
C GLU A 95 -6.15 -3.49 -22.42
N ASN A 96 -6.30 -4.67 -21.81
CA ASN A 96 -6.58 -5.91 -22.52
C ASN A 96 -7.49 -6.86 -21.73
N GLN A 97 -8.00 -7.87 -22.42
CA GLN A 97 -8.93 -8.83 -21.87
C GLN A 97 -8.34 -9.63 -20.70
N GLU A 98 -7.06 -9.98 -20.75
CA GLU A 98 -6.41 -10.75 -19.68
C GLU A 98 -6.40 -9.97 -18.37
N LYS A 99 -6.00 -8.69 -18.41
CA LYS A 99 -6.03 -7.78 -17.25
C LYS A 99 -7.45 -7.63 -16.70
N ALA A 100 -8.45 -7.47 -17.56
CA ALA A 100 -9.85 -7.41 -17.14
C ALA A 100 -10.35 -8.71 -16.48
N LEU A 101 -9.98 -9.87 -17.02
CA LEU A 101 -10.34 -11.16 -16.43
C LEU A 101 -9.63 -11.38 -15.08
N ARG A 102 -8.39 -10.87 -14.93
CA ARG A 102 -7.64 -10.90 -13.66
C ARG A 102 -8.32 -10.05 -12.59
N ALA A 103 -8.65 -8.80 -12.91
CA ALA A 103 -9.36 -7.90 -12.01
C ALA A 103 -10.75 -8.43 -11.63
N ALA A 104 -11.48 -9.03 -12.58
CA ALA A 104 -12.77 -9.65 -12.26
C ALA A 104 -12.66 -10.90 -11.35
N ALA A 105 -11.47 -11.48 -11.23
CA ALA A 105 -11.18 -12.62 -10.38
C ALA A 105 -10.43 -12.25 -9.10
N MET A 106 -10.10 -10.97 -8.87
CA MET A 106 -9.33 -10.55 -7.70
C MET A 106 -10.11 -10.88 -6.41
N PRO A 107 -9.45 -11.41 -5.38
CA PRO A 107 -10.12 -11.72 -4.12
C PRO A 107 -10.67 -10.43 -3.49
N LEU A 108 -11.72 -10.52 -2.67
CA LEU A 108 -12.20 -9.33 -1.95
C LEU A 108 -11.31 -8.96 -0.77
N SER A 109 -10.51 -9.88 -0.27
CA SER A 109 -9.55 -9.56 0.80
C SER A 109 -8.39 -10.54 0.74
N VAL A 110 -7.23 -10.06 1.15
CA VAL A 110 -6.01 -10.86 1.32
C VAL A 110 -5.45 -10.66 2.73
N SER A 111 -4.42 -11.41 3.10
CA SER A 111 -3.73 -11.30 4.39
C SER A 111 -2.23 -11.58 4.19
N LEU A 112 -1.63 -10.79 3.32
CA LEU A 112 -0.23 -10.85 2.89
C LEU A 112 0.65 -9.93 3.73
N PHE A 113 0.11 -8.84 4.28
CA PHE A 113 0.89 -7.89 5.08
C PHE A 113 1.45 -8.55 6.35
N GLU A 114 2.77 -8.47 6.52
CA GLU A 114 3.45 -8.84 7.75
C GLU A 114 3.51 -7.62 8.66
N LYS A 115 2.78 -7.65 9.78
CA LYS A 115 2.71 -6.50 10.69
C LYS A 115 4.06 -6.23 11.34
N PRO A 116 4.61 -5.00 11.23
CA PRO A 116 5.79 -4.61 11.99
C PRO A 116 5.44 -4.47 13.49
N VAL A 117 6.46 -4.41 14.34
CA VAL A 117 6.24 -4.16 15.77
C VAL A 117 6.05 -2.66 15.98
N ILE A 118 4.88 -2.27 16.50
CA ILE A 118 4.62 -0.88 16.91
C ILE A 118 5.63 -0.49 18.00
N SER A 119 6.64 0.30 17.63
CA SER A 119 7.81 0.52 18.48
C SER A 119 8.36 1.95 18.46
N HIS A 120 7.84 2.82 17.58
CA HIS A 120 8.35 4.18 17.34
C HIS A 120 7.57 5.27 18.10
N HIS A 121 7.10 4.96 19.30
CA HIS A 121 6.14 5.77 20.06
C HIS A 121 6.52 7.25 20.18
N GLU A 122 7.74 7.56 20.62
CA GLU A 122 8.19 8.95 20.82
C GLU A 122 8.17 9.74 19.50
N THR A 123 8.60 9.10 18.40
CA THR A 123 8.60 9.70 17.07
C THR A 123 7.17 9.96 16.61
N VAL A 124 6.29 8.96 16.70
CA VAL A 124 4.89 9.10 16.28
C VAL A 124 4.18 10.19 17.09
N GLU A 125 4.21 10.10 18.43
CA GLU A 125 3.55 11.06 19.32
C GLU A 125 4.04 12.50 19.08
N SER A 126 5.34 12.69 18.84
CA SER A 126 5.92 13.99 18.53
C SER A 126 5.43 14.55 17.19
N LEU A 127 5.31 13.72 16.15
CA LEU A 127 4.88 14.17 14.82
C LEU A 127 3.38 14.39 14.73
N ILE A 128 2.55 13.50 15.30
CA ILE A 128 1.08 13.67 15.27
C ILE A 128 0.63 14.91 16.05
N ALA A 129 1.39 15.34 17.06
CA ALA A 129 1.14 16.58 17.81
C ALA A 129 1.43 17.85 16.99
N GLN A 130 2.16 17.72 15.87
CA GLN A 130 2.52 18.83 14.97
C GLN A 130 1.62 18.91 13.73
N VAL A 131 0.60 18.05 13.60
CA VAL A 131 -0.42 18.15 12.54
C VAL A 131 -1.12 19.50 12.65
N GLU A 132 -1.05 20.30 11.59
CA GLU A 132 -1.58 21.66 11.55
C GLU A 132 -2.77 21.75 10.57
N PRO A 133 -4.02 21.90 11.07
CA PRO A 133 -5.21 21.99 10.22
C PRO A 133 -5.12 23.08 9.14
N ASN A 134 -4.48 24.22 9.43
CA ASN A 134 -4.38 25.31 8.45
C ASN A 134 -3.56 24.94 7.21
N ASN A 135 -2.58 24.03 7.32
CA ASN A 135 -1.82 23.54 6.17
C ASN A 135 -2.70 22.67 5.26
N ILE A 136 -3.56 21.85 5.86
CA ILE A 136 -4.53 21.02 5.15
C ILE A 136 -5.54 21.94 4.44
N LEU A 137 -6.14 22.89 5.15
CA LEU A 137 -7.07 23.87 4.58
C LEU A 137 -6.46 24.62 3.39
N THR A 138 -5.25 25.14 3.55
CA THR A 138 -4.55 25.86 2.48
C THR A 138 -4.38 24.99 1.23
N THR A 139 -4.11 23.69 1.40
CA THR A 139 -3.97 22.78 0.27
C THR A 139 -5.32 22.51 -0.41
N ILE A 140 -6.39 22.27 0.36
CA ILE A 140 -7.76 22.12 -0.17
C ILE A 140 -8.20 23.39 -0.92
N GLU A 141 -8.02 24.57 -0.32
CA GLU A 141 -8.36 25.86 -0.94
C GLU A 141 -7.63 26.08 -2.28
N ASN A 142 -6.34 25.75 -2.35
CA ASN A 142 -5.60 25.84 -3.62
C ASN A 142 -6.14 24.86 -4.68
N LEU A 143 -6.39 23.60 -4.32
CA LEU A 143 -6.90 22.59 -5.26
C LEU A 143 -8.34 22.87 -5.73
N THR A 144 -9.17 23.44 -4.86
CA THR A 144 -10.56 23.84 -5.18
C THR A 144 -10.64 25.18 -5.93
N SER A 145 -9.54 25.94 -6.00
CA SER A 145 -9.48 27.19 -6.79
C SER A 145 -9.41 26.94 -8.29
N PHE A 146 -9.03 25.73 -8.72
CA PHE A 146 -9.12 25.32 -10.11
C PHE A 146 -10.61 25.18 -10.51
N THR A 147 -10.93 25.54 -11.75
CA THR A 147 -12.30 25.39 -12.27
C THR A 147 -12.79 23.94 -12.12
N ASN A 148 -11.95 22.99 -12.51
CA ASN A 148 -12.04 21.57 -12.17
C ASN A 148 -10.64 20.98 -12.23
N ARG A 149 -10.47 19.73 -11.81
CA ARG A 149 -9.23 18.99 -11.95
C ARG A 149 -9.37 17.79 -12.88
N PHE A 150 -10.31 17.82 -13.82
CA PHE A 150 -10.66 16.65 -14.63
C PHE A 150 -9.53 16.25 -15.60
N TYR A 151 -9.31 14.95 -15.76
CA TYR A 151 -8.14 14.36 -16.43
C TYR A 151 -7.84 14.80 -17.88
N THR A 152 -8.81 15.39 -18.57
CA THR A 152 -8.71 15.86 -19.96
C THR A 152 -8.74 17.37 -20.12
N THR A 153 -8.98 18.13 -19.06
CA THR A 153 -9.08 19.60 -19.12
C THR A 153 -7.72 20.26 -18.92
N SER A 154 -7.59 21.49 -19.40
CA SER A 154 -6.36 22.27 -19.17
C SER A 154 -6.14 22.57 -17.69
N THR A 155 -7.20 22.70 -16.90
CA THR A 155 -7.16 22.93 -15.46
C THR A 155 -6.78 21.67 -14.67
N GLY A 156 -7.18 20.48 -15.12
CA GLY A 156 -6.68 19.22 -14.56
C GLY A 156 -5.19 18.99 -14.79
N ILE A 157 -4.67 19.35 -15.96
CA ILE A 157 -3.21 19.34 -16.23
C ILE A 157 -2.51 20.34 -15.31
N ALA A 158 -3.02 21.56 -15.22
CA ALA A 158 -2.44 22.61 -14.39
C ALA A 158 -2.45 22.27 -12.88
N ALA A 159 -3.46 21.53 -12.41
CA ALA A 159 -3.50 21.05 -11.02
C ALA A 159 -2.39 20.02 -10.74
N SER A 160 -2.14 19.09 -11.67
CA SER A 160 -1.00 18.16 -11.59
C SER A 160 0.35 18.90 -11.61
N ASP A 161 0.51 19.87 -12.49
CA ASP A 161 1.74 20.68 -12.58
C ASP A 161 1.96 21.50 -11.29
N TRP A 162 0.90 22.13 -10.77
CA TRP A 162 0.95 22.87 -9.51
C TRP A 162 1.34 21.99 -8.32
N LEU A 163 0.75 20.79 -8.22
CA LEU A 163 1.04 19.88 -7.12
C LEU A 163 2.48 19.37 -7.19
N PHE A 164 2.97 19.06 -8.39
CA PHE A 164 4.38 18.72 -8.60
C PHE A 164 5.33 19.85 -8.16
N GLU A 165 5.04 21.11 -8.52
CA GLU A 165 5.83 22.26 -8.08
C GLU A 165 5.78 22.44 -6.55
N ARG A 166 4.58 22.34 -5.96
CA ARG A 166 4.34 22.48 -4.51
C ARG A 166 5.10 21.44 -3.71
N TRP A 167 5.04 20.17 -4.14
CA TRP A 167 5.76 19.07 -3.49
C TRP A 167 7.27 19.15 -3.74
N SER A 168 7.71 19.53 -4.95
CA SER A 168 9.14 19.74 -5.25
C SER A 168 9.76 20.81 -4.36
N GLU A 169 9.02 21.90 -4.09
CA GLU A 169 9.46 22.97 -3.19
C GLU A 169 9.55 22.48 -1.73
N GLU A 170 8.61 21.64 -1.28
CA GLU A 170 8.62 21.06 0.07
C GLU A 170 9.89 20.21 0.32
N ILE A 171 10.31 19.44 -0.69
CA ILE A 171 11.46 18.52 -0.58
C ILE A 171 12.81 19.11 -0.99
N LYS A 172 12.87 20.37 -1.41
CA LYS A 172 14.03 20.92 -2.15
C LYS A 172 15.37 20.86 -1.38
N GLU A 173 15.33 20.89 -0.05
CA GLU A 173 16.52 20.84 0.83
C GLU A 173 16.77 19.43 1.39
N VAL A 174 16.01 18.42 0.97
CA VAL A 174 16.08 17.04 1.48
C VAL A 174 16.90 16.17 0.53
N SER A 175 18.10 15.79 0.94
CA SER A 175 19.08 15.11 0.06
C SER A 175 18.67 13.71 -0.40
N PHE A 176 17.75 13.06 0.31
CA PHE A 176 17.22 11.73 0.00
C PHE A 176 15.82 11.79 -0.64
N ALA A 177 15.33 12.97 -1.03
CA ALA A 177 14.02 13.13 -1.63
C ALA A 177 14.11 13.44 -3.14
N SER A 178 13.10 13.00 -3.90
CA SER A 178 12.92 13.36 -5.30
C SER A 178 11.45 13.43 -5.66
N ALA A 179 11.10 14.24 -6.66
CA ALA A 179 9.74 14.33 -7.20
C ALA A 179 9.76 14.07 -8.72
N ARG A 180 8.70 13.48 -9.24
CA ARG A 180 8.46 13.34 -10.68
C ARG A 180 6.96 13.37 -11.01
N GLN A 181 6.64 13.65 -12.26
CA GLN A 181 5.32 13.37 -12.82
C GLN A 181 5.37 12.10 -13.68
N ILE A 182 4.30 11.30 -13.61
CA ILE A 182 4.14 10.03 -14.34
C ILE A 182 3.13 10.27 -15.47
N SER A 183 3.55 10.02 -16.70
CA SER A 183 2.69 10.23 -17.88
C SER A 183 1.92 8.96 -18.23
N HIS A 184 0.68 9.14 -18.69
CA HIS A 184 -0.24 8.08 -19.09
C HIS A 184 -0.50 8.19 -20.60
N SER A 185 -0.64 7.07 -21.32
CA SER A 185 -0.66 7.08 -22.79
C SER A 185 -1.89 7.76 -23.40
N GLU A 186 -3.03 7.68 -22.71
CA GLU A 186 -4.35 8.01 -23.27
C GLU A 186 -4.87 9.40 -22.89
N TYR A 187 -4.25 10.08 -21.93
CA TYR A 187 -4.75 11.36 -21.40
C TYR A 187 -3.63 12.28 -20.90
N PRO A 188 -3.86 13.61 -20.89
CA PRO A 188 -2.78 14.56 -20.69
C PRO A 188 -2.46 14.85 -19.22
N GLN A 189 -3.40 14.66 -18.30
CA GLN A 189 -3.13 14.80 -16.87
C GLN A 189 -2.17 13.69 -16.41
N LYS A 190 -1.17 14.08 -15.61
CA LYS A 190 -0.14 13.17 -15.09
C LYS A 190 -0.38 12.90 -13.62
N SER A 191 -0.04 11.69 -13.16
CA SER A 191 0.09 11.45 -11.72
C SER A 191 1.36 12.13 -11.18
N VAL A 192 1.39 12.48 -9.90
CA VAL A 192 2.57 13.07 -9.23
C VAL A 192 3.11 12.06 -8.22
N GLU A 193 4.43 11.92 -8.16
CA GLU A 193 5.13 11.06 -7.20
C GLU A 193 6.20 11.86 -6.47
N VAL A 194 6.23 11.76 -5.14
CA VAL A 194 7.41 12.07 -4.32
C VAL A 194 7.98 10.78 -3.76
N THR A 195 9.30 10.63 -3.80
CA THR A 195 10.02 9.51 -3.19
C THR A 195 10.94 10.04 -2.10
N LEU A 196 10.83 9.53 -0.88
CA LEU A 196 11.84 9.63 0.17
C LEU A 196 12.61 8.31 0.22
N LEU A 197 13.88 8.32 -0.17
CA LEU A 197 14.69 7.12 -0.36
C LEU A 197 15.09 6.50 1.00
N GLY A 198 14.83 5.20 1.14
CA GLY A 198 15.23 4.43 2.32
C GLY A 198 16.74 4.36 2.51
N SER A 199 17.22 4.44 3.76
CA SER A 199 18.65 4.31 4.10
C SER A 199 19.14 2.88 4.22
N LYS A 200 18.27 1.93 4.59
CA LYS A 200 18.63 0.54 4.90
C LYS A 200 18.09 -0.46 3.88
N TYR A 201 16.82 -0.29 3.51
CA TYR A 201 16.07 -1.15 2.59
C TYR A 201 15.46 -0.29 1.46
N PRO A 202 16.27 0.36 0.61
CA PRO A 202 15.77 1.28 -0.42
C PRO A 202 14.85 0.63 -1.45
N GLU A 203 14.90 -0.69 -1.61
CA GLU A 203 14.04 -1.49 -2.48
C GLU A 203 12.67 -1.82 -1.89
N GLU A 204 12.50 -1.70 -0.57
CA GLU A 204 11.24 -1.91 0.13
C GLU A 204 10.44 -0.61 0.11
N ILE A 205 9.23 -0.65 -0.45
CA ILE A 205 8.40 0.52 -0.70
C ILE A 205 7.18 0.51 0.20
N VAL A 206 7.01 1.58 0.98
CA VAL A 206 5.76 1.95 1.63
C VAL A 206 5.15 3.09 0.84
N ALA A 207 3.86 3.01 0.52
CA ALA A 207 3.18 4.06 -0.22
C ALA A 207 1.99 4.66 0.53
N VAL A 208 1.72 5.93 0.25
CA VAL A 208 0.50 6.65 0.63
C VAL A 208 0.05 7.52 -0.54
N GLY A 209 -1.25 7.66 -0.78
CA GLY A 209 -1.73 8.52 -1.85
C GLY A 209 -3.22 8.79 -1.80
N GLY A 210 -3.65 9.71 -2.67
CA GLY A 210 -5.03 10.03 -3.00
C GLY A 210 -5.09 10.43 -4.48
N HIS A 211 -6.28 10.70 -5.03
CA HIS A 211 -6.38 11.10 -6.43
C HIS A 211 -6.50 12.62 -6.57
N LEU A 212 -5.91 13.17 -7.64
CA LEU A 212 -5.83 14.61 -7.83
C LEU A 212 -6.92 15.16 -8.74
N ASP A 213 -7.65 14.31 -9.46
CA ASP A 213 -8.71 14.76 -10.34
C ASP A 213 -10.01 15.12 -9.61
N SER A 214 -10.99 15.62 -10.36
CA SER A 214 -12.33 15.90 -9.85
C SER A 214 -13.33 15.85 -10.99
N THR A 215 -14.58 15.49 -10.69
CA THR A 215 -15.66 15.44 -11.68
C THR A 215 -17.00 15.96 -11.15
N VAL A 216 -17.90 16.35 -12.07
CA VAL A 216 -19.34 16.44 -11.80
C VAL A 216 -20.15 15.45 -12.65
N GLY A 217 -19.48 14.40 -13.13
CA GLY A 217 -20.06 13.34 -13.97
C GLY A 217 -20.06 13.65 -15.47
N SER A 218 -21.20 13.37 -16.13
CA SER A 218 -21.30 13.14 -17.59
C SER A 218 -20.86 14.30 -18.48
N TRP A 219 -20.81 15.51 -17.94
CA TRP A 219 -20.59 16.76 -18.66
C TRP A 219 -19.39 17.53 -18.14
N THR A 220 -18.50 16.89 -17.36
CA THR A 220 -17.24 17.52 -16.96
C THR A 220 -16.41 17.82 -18.22
N THR A 221 -16.36 19.10 -18.56
CA THR A 221 -15.56 19.64 -19.67
C THR A 221 -14.77 20.85 -19.21
N GLU A 222 -14.00 21.43 -20.13
CA GLU A 222 -13.39 22.75 -19.94
C GLU A 222 -14.44 23.76 -19.46
N GLY A 223 -14.12 24.51 -18.41
CA GLY A 223 -15.01 25.51 -17.79
C GLY A 223 -16.11 24.98 -16.86
N THR A 224 -16.25 23.66 -16.67
CA THR A 224 -17.21 23.10 -15.70
C THR A 224 -16.69 23.31 -14.28
N ILE A 225 -17.53 23.79 -13.37
CA ILE A 225 -17.14 23.97 -11.95
C ILE A 225 -17.23 22.63 -11.23
N SER A 226 -16.09 22.10 -10.80
CA SER A 226 -15.95 20.84 -10.04
C SER A 226 -14.90 21.04 -8.96
N PRO A 227 -15.26 21.66 -7.81
CA PRO A 227 -14.26 22.04 -6.82
C PRO A 227 -13.60 20.81 -6.18
N GLY A 228 -14.34 19.71 -5.98
CA GLY A 228 -13.76 18.43 -5.54
C GLY A 228 -13.04 18.58 -4.20
N ALA A 229 -13.69 19.19 -3.22
CA ALA A 229 -13.05 19.61 -1.98
C ALA A 229 -12.82 18.43 -1.04
N ASP A 230 -13.83 17.59 -0.88
CA ASP A 230 -13.69 16.30 -0.22
C ASP A 230 -13.04 15.29 -1.14
N ASP A 231 -13.47 15.28 -2.41
CA ASP A 231 -13.17 14.24 -3.40
C ASP A 231 -12.34 14.83 -4.56
N ASP A 232 -11.01 14.67 -4.55
CA ASP A 232 -10.19 14.23 -3.40
C ASP A 232 -9.11 15.25 -3.02
N ALA A 233 -9.47 16.54 -3.02
CA ALA A 233 -8.56 17.54 -2.49
C ALA A 233 -8.24 17.31 -1.01
N SER A 234 -9.14 16.67 -0.25
CA SER A 234 -8.93 16.34 1.16
C SER A 234 -7.87 15.25 1.37
N GLY A 235 -7.88 14.16 0.60
CA GLY A 235 -6.88 13.11 0.64
C GLY A 235 -5.51 13.61 0.22
N ILE A 236 -5.44 14.39 -0.88
CA ILE A 236 -4.19 15.05 -1.31
C ILE A 236 -3.66 16.01 -0.24
N ALA A 237 -4.52 16.80 0.41
CA ALA A 237 -4.11 17.70 1.48
C ALA A 237 -3.61 16.95 2.72
N THR A 238 -4.26 15.83 3.05
CA THR A 238 -3.86 14.93 4.14
C THR A 238 -2.49 14.30 3.89
N ALA A 239 -2.26 13.77 2.69
CA ALA A 239 -0.97 13.23 2.27
C ALA A 239 0.13 14.30 2.23
N THR A 240 -0.22 15.54 1.84
CA THR A 240 0.71 16.67 1.81
C THR A 240 1.17 17.08 3.22
N GLU A 241 0.27 17.10 4.20
CA GLU A 241 0.63 17.38 5.60
C GLU A 241 1.48 16.25 6.20
N ALA A 242 1.18 14.99 5.87
CA ALA A 242 2.02 13.86 6.26
C ALA A 242 3.43 13.97 5.64
N LEU A 243 3.56 14.33 4.35
CA LEU A 243 4.85 14.57 3.69
C LEU A 243 5.64 15.67 4.41
N ARG A 244 5.00 16.80 4.72
CA ARG A 244 5.63 17.91 5.47
C ARG A 244 6.16 17.44 6.82
N LEU A 245 5.41 16.61 7.55
CA LEU A 245 5.81 16.08 8.85
C LEU A 245 6.97 15.08 8.74
N MET A 246 6.96 14.19 7.74
CA MET A 246 8.09 13.29 7.50
C MET A 246 9.37 14.07 7.20
N ILE A 247 9.29 15.16 6.43
CA ILE A 247 10.44 16.04 6.16
C ILE A 247 10.88 16.81 7.41
N ALA A 248 9.92 17.37 8.15
CA ALA A 248 10.19 18.14 9.37
C ALA A 248 10.81 17.29 10.48
N SER A 249 10.57 15.97 10.49
CA SER A 249 11.22 15.04 11.42
C SER A 249 12.75 15.04 11.28
N GLY A 250 13.27 15.33 10.08
CA GLY A 250 14.70 15.21 9.76
C GLY A 250 15.21 13.77 9.70
N ILE A 251 14.33 12.77 9.86
CA ILE A 251 14.66 11.35 9.83
C ILE A 251 14.60 10.88 8.38
N GLN A 252 15.70 10.30 7.89
CA GLN A 252 15.65 9.51 6.66
C GLN A 252 15.02 8.15 7.00
N PRO A 253 13.98 7.70 6.28
CA PRO A 253 13.34 6.42 6.58
C PRO A 253 14.27 5.25 6.24
N ASP A 254 14.07 4.07 6.86
CA ASP A 254 14.85 2.88 6.53
C ASP A 254 14.38 2.24 5.22
N ARG A 255 13.06 2.21 4.99
CA ARG A 255 12.41 1.82 3.74
C ARG A 255 12.07 3.05 2.89
N THR A 256 11.95 2.86 1.59
CA THR A 256 11.54 3.94 0.69
C THR A 256 10.06 4.28 0.92
N ILE A 257 9.76 5.57 1.11
CA ILE A 257 8.39 6.08 1.14
C ILE A 257 8.05 6.70 -0.22
N LYS A 258 6.89 6.35 -0.78
CA LYS A 258 6.34 7.00 -1.97
C LYS A 258 5.00 7.66 -1.67
N PHE A 259 4.91 8.95 -1.97
CA PHE A 259 3.66 9.70 -1.97
C PHE A 259 3.13 9.79 -3.39
N TYR A 260 1.85 9.51 -3.58
CA TYR A 260 1.20 9.56 -4.87
C TYR A 260 0.01 10.51 -4.90
N ALA A 261 -0.13 11.20 -6.02
CA ALA A 261 -1.35 11.88 -6.42
C ALA A 261 -1.77 11.28 -7.77
N TYR A 262 -2.79 10.43 -7.75
CA TYR A 262 -3.20 9.64 -8.92
C TYR A 262 -4.03 10.47 -9.89
N ALA A 263 -3.77 10.34 -11.19
CA ALA A 263 -4.62 10.94 -12.22
C ALA A 263 -5.76 9.99 -12.61
N ALA A 264 -6.89 10.56 -13.03
CA ALA A 264 -7.98 9.84 -13.69
C ALA A 264 -8.55 8.65 -12.87
N GLU A 265 -8.72 8.82 -11.56
CA GLU A 265 -9.46 7.89 -10.70
C GLU A 265 -10.91 7.81 -11.18
N GLU A 266 -11.51 8.97 -11.42
CA GLU A 266 -12.95 9.17 -11.63
C GLU A 266 -13.51 8.52 -12.91
N VAL A 267 -12.59 8.11 -13.78
CA VAL A 267 -12.89 7.46 -15.05
C VAL A 267 -12.36 6.03 -15.11
N GLY A 268 -12.12 5.44 -13.93
CA GLY A 268 -11.91 4.01 -13.71
C GLY A 268 -10.51 3.63 -13.29
N LEU A 269 -9.98 4.31 -12.26
CA LEU A 269 -8.72 4.00 -11.54
C LEU A 269 -7.47 3.98 -12.44
N ARG A 270 -7.45 4.79 -13.49
CA ARG A 270 -6.50 4.61 -14.59
C ARG A 270 -5.07 4.94 -14.19
N GLY A 271 -4.86 6.01 -13.42
CA GLY A 271 -3.52 6.44 -13.03
C GLY A 271 -2.87 5.49 -12.04
N SER A 272 -3.61 5.07 -11.00
CA SER A 272 -3.13 4.10 -10.02
C SER A 272 -2.90 2.72 -10.63
N GLN A 273 -3.75 2.30 -11.57
CA GLN A 273 -3.57 1.05 -12.31
C GLN A 273 -2.26 1.04 -13.10
N ASP A 274 -1.99 2.08 -13.90
CA ASP A 274 -0.74 2.17 -14.66
C ASP A 274 0.49 2.08 -13.73
N ILE A 275 0.45 2.73 -12.57
CA ILE A 275 1.53 2.74 -11.58
C ILE A 275 1.70 1.35 -10.94
N ALA A 276 0.62 0.77 -10.42
CA ALA A 276 0.66 -0.52 -9.74
C ALA A 276 1.07 -1.66 -10.68
N GLU A 277 0.58 -1.66 -11.92
CA GLU A 277 0.98 -2.63 -12.95
C GLU A 277 2.44 -2.45 -13.35
N THR A 278 2.92 -1.21 -13.54
CA THR A 278 4.33 -0.95 -13.84
C THR A 278 5.25 -1.46 -12.73
N LEU A 279 4.89 -1.24 -11.46
CA LEU A 279 5.67 -1.72 -10.32
C LEU A 279 5.63 -3.25 -10.21
N ASN A 280 4.48 -3.88 -10.49
CA ASN A 280 4.36 -5.33 -10.53
C ASN A 280 5.22 -5.96 -11.64
N GLU A 281 5.22 -5.36 -12.83
CA GLU A 281 6.07 -5.78 -13.96
C GLU A 281 7.56 -5.62 -13.67
N GLN A 282 7.92 -4.61 -12.88
CA GLN A 282 9.28 -4.40 -12.37
C GLN A 282 9.63 -5.29 -11.18
N GLN A 283 8.69 -6.11 -10.70
CA GLN A 283 8.82 -6.94 -9.50
C GLN A 283 9.22 -6.11 -8.26
N ALA A 284 8.73 -4.88 -8.16
CA ALA A 284 9.02 -3.99 -7.06
C ALA A 284 8.44 -4.54 -5.75
N ASN A 285 9.21 -4.42 -4.66
CA ASN A 285 8.82 -4.90 -3.34
C ASN A 285 8.00 -3.83 -2.59
N VAL A 286 6.71 -3.73 -2.91
CA VAL A 286 5.79 -2.81 -2.23
C VAL A 286 5.18 -3.53 -1.02
N ILE A 287 5.54 -3.04 0.17
CA ILE A 287 5.20 -3.63 1.46
C ILE A 287 3.76 -3.32 1.85
N ALA A 288 3.35 -2.05 1.72
CA ALA A 288 2.03 -1.58 2.07
C ALA A 288 1.66 -0.31 1.31
N VAL A 289 0.37 -0.11 1.08
CA VAL A 289 -0.19 1.07 0.44
C VAL A 289 -1.39 1.57 1.24
N LEU A 290 -1.36 2.86 1.61
CA LEU A 290 -2.47 3.54 2.26
C LEU A 290 -3.14 4.51 1.26
N GLN A 291 -4.39 4.25 0.92
CA GLN A 291 -5.21 5.20 0.16
C GLN A 291 -5.89 6.18 1.12
N LEU A 292 -5.90 7.45 0.75
CA LEU A 292 -6.63 8.54 1.38
C LEU A 292 -7.54 9.11 0.31
N ASP A 293 -8.81 8.77 0.36
CA ASP A 293 -9.83 9.25 -0.56
C ASP A 293 -11.05 9.63 0.28
N MET A 294 -11.34 10.92 0.29
CA MET A 294 -12.30 11.59 1.18
C MET A 294 -11.95 11.46 2.67
N THR A 295 -11.42 12.54 3.23
CA THR A 295 -10.97 12.59 4.62
C THR A 295 -11.61 13.71 5.44
N ASN A 296 -12.50 14.53 4.87
CA ASN A 296 -12.86 15.82 5.46
C ASN A 296 -14.36 16.06 5.69
N HIS A 297 -15.22 15.05 5.60
CA HIS A 297 -16.62 15.15 6.00
C HIS A 297 -17.03 14.06 6.99
N GLN A 298 -17.48 14.50 8.18
CA GLN A 298 -17.95 13.58 9.21
C GLN A 298 -19.40 13.13 8.97
N GLY A 299 -19.58 12.16 8.07
CA GLY A 299 -20.90 11.62 7.72
C GLY A 299 -21.50 10.69 8.79
N SER A 300 -20.66 9.96 9.52
CA SER A 300 -21.08 8.96 10.51
C SER A 300 -20.71 9.36 11.96
N ALA A 301 -21.25 8.60 12.92
CA ALA A 301 -20.96 8.83 14.35
C ALA A 301 -19.51 8.48 14.74
N HIS A 302 -18.90 7.54 14.03
CA HIS A 302 -17.50 7.16 14.19
C HIS A 302 -16.59 8.12 13.42
N ASP A 303 -15.32 8.20 13.82
CA ASP A 303 -14.37 9.12 13.22
C ASP A 303 -13.69 8.57 11.97
N VAL A 304 -13.54 7.25 11.86
CA VAL A 304 -12.90 6.55 10.73
C VAL A 304 -13.67 5.28 10.40
N THR A 305 -13.82 4.96 9.13
CA THR A 305 -14.40 3.69 8.66
C THR A 305 -13.40 2.96 7.77
N PHE A 306 -12.96 1.76 8.17
CA PHE A 306 -12.03 0.96 7.37
C PHE A 306 -12.80 0.08 6.38
N MET A 307 -12.51 0.21 5.08
CA MET A 307 -13.10 -0.67 4.07
C MET A 307 -12.43 -2.05 4.07
N THR A 308 -13.26 -3.09 4.05
CA THR A 308 -12.82 -4.49 4.19
C THR A 308 -12.83 -5.29 2.89
N ASP A 309 -13.27 -4.68 1.80
CA ASP A 309 -13.23 -5.26 0.45
C ASP A 309 -12.17 -4.57 -0.42
N TYR A 310 -11.51 -5.37 -1.25
CA TYR A 310 -10.33 -5.04 -2.04
C TYR A 310 -9.15 -4.53 -1.22
N THR A 311 -9.02 -5.02 0.03
CA THR A 311 -7.97 -4.63 0.98
C THR A 311 -7.26 -5.83 1.62
N ASP A 312 -6.12 -5.57 2.26
CA ASP A 312 -5.41 -6.53 3.10
C ASP A 312 -5.91 -6.45 4.56
N ALA A 313 -6.42 -7.56 5.09
CA ALA A 313 -6.98 -7.63 6.42
C ALA A 313 -5.94 -7.42 7.54
N ASN A 314 -4.69 -7.88 7.35
CA ASN A 314 -3.64 -7.65 8.33
C ASN A 314 -3.22 -6.19 8.37
N LEU A 315 -3.20 -5.51 7.21
CA LEU A 315 -2.92 -4.08 7.13
C LEU A 315 -4.05 -3.26 7.77
N VAL A 316 -5.32 -3.61 7.51
CA VAL A 316 -6.45 -2.97 8.20
C VAL A 316 -6.36 -3.15 9.72
N GLU A 317 -6.08 -4.37 10.20
CA GLU A 317 -5.91 -4.62 11.63
C GLU A 317 -4.73 -3.82 12.21
N PHE A 318 -3.61 -3.74 11.50
CA PHE A 318 -2.48 -2.91 11.90
C PHE A 318 -2.85 -1.42 12.00
N LEU A 319 -3.61 -0.88 11.05
CA LEU A 319 -4.08 0.51 11.12
C LEU A 319 -5.00 0.73 12.34
N THR A 320 -5.85 -0.24 12.69
CA THR A 320 -6.66 -0.15 13.93
C THR A 320 -5.80 -0.22 15.20
N GLU A 321 -4.75 -1.04 15.22
CA GLU A 321 -3.78 -1.09 16.32
C GLU A 321 -3.02 0.25 16.47
N LEU A 322 -2.69 0.92 15.36
CA LEU A 322 -2.12 2.26 15.37
C LEU A 322 -3.10 3.30 15.93
N MET A 323 -4.38 3.20 15.58
CA MET A 323 -5.42 4.07 16.16
C MET A 323 -5.52 3.88 17.68
N ASP A 324 -5.65 2.64 18.12
CA ASP A 324 -5.74 2.28 19.54
C ASP A 324 -4.50 2.73 20.34
N THR A 325 -3.32 2.74 19.69
CA THR A 325 -2.05 3.11 20.34
C THR A 325 -1.83 4.62 20.39
N TYR A 326 -2.03 5.32 19.27
CA TYR A 326 -1.55 6.71 19.11
C TYR A 326 -2.65 7.76 19.13
N ILE A 327 -3.89 7.39 18.80
CA ILE A 327 -5.03 8.31 18.67
C ILE A 327 -6.30 7.68 19.27
N SER A 328 -6.14 7.05 20.44
CA SER A 328 -7.17 6.28 21.16
C SER A 328 -8.44 7.06 21.52
N GLU A 329 -8.42 8.39 21.40
CA GLU A 329 -9.60 9.23 21.55
C GLU A 329 -10.57 9.13 20.37
N LEU A 330 -10.10 8.64 19.21
CA LEU A 330 -10.90 8.47 18.01
C LEU A 330 -11.58 7.10 18.00
N THR A 331 -12.74 7.05 17.37
CA THR A 331 -13.52 5.83 17.20
C THR A 331 -13.49 5.38 15.74
N TYR A 332 -13.49 4.08 15.51
CA TYR A 332 -13.56 3.52 14.18
C TYR A 332 -14.56 2.38 14.09
N GLU A 333 -14.98 2.08 12.86
CA GLU A 333 -15.72 0.87 12.54
C GLU A 333 -15.29 0.35 11.15
N THR A 334 -15.84 -0.77 10.72
CA THR A 334 -15.57 -1.39 9.42
C THR A 334 -16.78 -1.33 8.51
N ASP A 335 -16.55 -1.18 7.21
CA ASP A 335 -17.59 -1.24 6.19
C ASP A 335 -17.05 -1.84 4.89
N ARG A 336 -17.85 -1.77 3.84
CA ARG A 336 -17.51 -2.17 2.48
C ARG A 336 -18.03 -1.16 1.48
N CYS A 337 -17.23 -0.92 0.45
CA CYS A 337 -17.69 -0.20 -0.72
C CYS A 337 -18.66 -1.04 -1.56
N GLY A 338 -18.39 -2.35 -1.66
CA GLY A 338 -19.12 -3.28 -2.52
C GLY A 338 -18.67 -3.28 -3.98
N TYR A 339 -17.58 -2.56 -4.31
CA TYR A 339 -16.95 -2.48 -5.64
C TYR A 339 -15.49 -2.01 -5.49
N ALA A 340 -14.71 -2.06 -6.58
CA ALA A 340 -13.36 -1.48 -6.63
C ALA A 340 -13.48 0.07 -6.57
N CYS A 341 -13.53 0.62 -5.35
CA CYS A 341 -14.07 1.96 -5.12
C CYS A 341 -13.12 3.14 -5.22
N SER A 342 -11.82 2.88 -5.16
CA SER A 342 -10.77 3.89 -5.25
C SER A 342 -9.44 3.20 -5.55
N ASP A 343 -8.35 3.96 -5.65
CA ASP A 343 -7.06 3.50 -6.16
C ASP A 343 -6.42 2.33 -5.39
N HIS A 344 -6.77 2.11 -4.11
CA HIS A 344 -6.33 0.92 -3.36
C HIS A 344 -6.65 -0.40 -4.09
N ALA A 345 -7.76 -0.44 -4.85
CA ALA A 345 -8.14 -1.62 -5.61
C ALA A 345 -7.16 -1.93 -6.76
N SER A 346 -6.49 -0.92 -7.33
CA SER A 346 -5.44 -1.11 -8.33
C SER A 346 -4.22 -1.82 -7.73
N TRP A 347 -3.80 -1.41 -6.53
CA TRP A 347 -2.69 -2.03 -5.80
C TRP A 347 -3.02 -3.46 -5.37
N HIS A 348 -4.23 -3.67 -4.84
CA HIS A 348 -4.72 -4.99 -4.46
C HIS A 348 -4.81 -5.93 -5.66
N ASN A 349 -5.31 -5.47 -6.81
CA ASN A 349 -5.35 -6.23 -8.05
C ASN A 349 -3.94 -6.60 -8.57
N ALA A 350 -2.96 -5.73 -8.36
CA ALA A 350 -1.55 -5.99 -8.67
C ALA A 350 -0.87 -6.95 -7.66
N GLY A 351 -1.58 -7.35 -6.59
CA GLY A 351 -1.10 -8.31 -5.59
C GLY A 351 -0.37 -7.69 -4.41
N TYR A 352 -0.50 -6.38 -4.20
CA TYR A 352 0.10 -5.67 -3.07
C TYR A 352 -0.90 -5.48 -1.92
N SER A 353 -0.37 -5.37 -0.70
CA SER A 353 -1.18 -5.07 0.49
C SER A 353 -1.64 -3.61 0.45
N ALA A 354 -2.95 -3.38 0.41
CA ALA A 354 -3.54 -2.05 0.37
C ALA A 354 -4.68 -1.90 1.37
N ALA A 355 -4.87 -0.69 1.89
CA ALA A 355 -5.96 -0.34 2.79
C ALA A 355 -6.47 1.08 2.52
N ILE A 356 -7.73 1.32 2.88
CA ILE A 356 -8.38 2.63 2.77
C ILE A 356 -9.22 2.92 4.03
N PRO A 357 -8.77 3.83 4.91
CA PRO A 357 -9.63 4.47 5.88
C PRO A 357 -10.45 5.57 5.19
N ALA A 358 -11.77 5.55 5.37
CA ALA A 358 -12.71 6.54 4.87
C ALA A 358 -13.33 7.35 6.01
N GLU A 359 -13.82 8.54 5.68
CA GLU A 359 -14.46 9.50 6.61
C GLU A 359 -15.81 9.05 7.22
N SER A 360 -16.48 8.06 6.61
CA SER A 360 -17.82 7.62 7.02
C SER A 360 -18.16 6.22 6.51
N PHE A 361 -19.30 5.68 6.95
CA PHE A 361 -19.91 4.52 6.31
C PHE A 361 -20.27 4.85 4.86
N PHE A 362 -20.24 3.85 3.98
CA PHE A 362 -20.46 4.05 2.55
C PHE A 362 -21.82 4.71 2.24
N HIS A 363 -22.86 4.40 3.03
CA HIS A 363 -24.19 4.97 2.86
C HIS A 363 -24.37 6.38 3.47
N ASP A 364 -23.40 6.84 4.26
CA ASP A 364 -23.37 8.14 4.95
C ASP A 364 -22.37 9.12 4.31
N THR A 365 -21.77 8.74 3.17
CA THR A 365 -20.79 9.55 2.43
C THR A 365 -21.31 10.95 2.11
N ASN A 366 -20.40 11.92 1.91
CA ASN A 366 -20.77 13.30 1.62
C ASN A 366 -21.82 13.37 0.47
N PRO A 367 -23.02 13.94 0.70
CA PRO A 367 -24.07 13.94 -0.32
C PRO A 367 -23.79 14.90 -1.49
N ASN A 368 -22.71 15.69 -1.42
CA ASN A 368 -22.34 16.67 -2.44
C ASN A 368 -21.27 16.19 -3.42
N LEU A 369 -20.70 15.00 -3.21
CA LEU A 369 -19.72 14.38 -4.11
C LEU A 369 -20.17 14.44 -5.57
N HIS A 370 -19.21 14.59 -6.47
CA HIS A 370 -19.45 14.69 -7.92
C HIS A 370 -20.45 15.80 -8.30
N THR A 371 -20.51 16.89 -7.53
CA THR A 371 -21.32 18.06 -7.84
C THR A 371 -20.53 19.36 -7.67
N PRO A 372 -21.01 20.48 -8.25
CA PRO A 372 -20.42 21.79 -7.97
C PRO A 372 -20.50 22.23 -6.50
N ASN A 373 -21.24 21.49 -5.66
CA ASN A 373 -21.39 21.75 -4.23
C ASN A 373 -20.42 20.93 -3.36
N ASP A 374 -19.58 20.07 -3.94
CA ASP A 374 -18.45 19.52 -3.19
C ASP A 374 -17.42 20.64 -2.96
N THR A 375 -17.67 21.45 -1.94
CA THR A 375 -16.88 22.62 -1.53
C THR A 375 -16.40 22.44 -0.10
N LEU A 376 -15.31 23.12 0.27
CA LEU A 376 -14.77 23.08 1.62
C LEU A 376 -15.81 23.45 2.68
N GLU A 377 -16.72 24.37 2.39
CA GLU A 377 -17.80 24.77 3.29
C GLU A 377 -18.88 23.68 3.51
N ASN A 378 -19.02 22.75 2.56
CA ASN A 378 -19.96 21.62 2.64
C ASN A 378 -19.31 20.32 3.16
N SER A 379 -17.99 20.31 3.32
CA SER A 379 -17.23 19.32 4.09
C SER A 379 -16.99 19.87 5.52
N ASP A 380 -15.79 19.76 6.08
CA ASP A 380 -15.37 20.44 7.31
C ASP A 380 -14.43 21.63 7.00
N PRO A 381 -14.91 22.88 7.08
CA PRO A 381 -14.11 24.06 6.79
C PRO A 381 -13.03 24.37 7.83
N THR A 382 -12.91 23.55 8.88
CA THR A 382 -11.84 23.64 9.88
C THR A 382 -10.74 22.59 9.68
N ALA A 383 -10.94 21.65 8.75
CA ALA A 383 -10.10 20.47 8.56
C ALA A 383 -9.93 19.59 9.81
N SER A 384 -10.80 19.73 10.81
CA SER A 384 -10.73 18.95 12.05
C SER A 384 -10.92 17.47 11.77
N HIS A 385 -11.76 17.10 10.79
CA HIS A 385 -11.90 15.70 10.39
C HIS A 385 -10.65 15.20 9.65
N ALA A 386 -10.16 15.92 8.63
CA ALA A 386 -8.94 15.55 7.90
C ALA A 386 -7.69 15.44 8.79
N THR A 387 -7.58 16.22 9.88
CA THR A 387 -6.45 16.05 10.82
C THR A 387 -6.37 14.64 11.44
N LYS A 388 -7.50 13.96 11.61
CA LYS A 388 -7.56 12.59 12.15
C LYS A 388 -6.85 11.61 11.22
N PHE A 389 -7.14 11.72 9.92
CA PHE A 389 -6.51 10.95 8.86
C PHE A 389 -5.03 11.30 8.70
N ALA A 390 -4.66 12.58 8.85
CA ALA A 390 -3.25 12.99 8.81
C ALA A 390 -2.44 12.35 9.94
N LYS A 391 -2.99 12.30 11.17
CA LYS A 391 -2.34 11.60 12.29
C LYS A 391 -2.17 10.10 12.02
N LEU A 392 -3.21 9.44 11.50
CA LEU A 392 -3.13 8.02 11.14
C LEU A 392 -2.10 7.77 10.04
N ALA A 393 -2.07 8.60 9.00
CA ALA A 393 -1.10 8.51 7.92
C ALA A 393 0.35 8.69 8.42
N VAL A 394 0.59 9.64 9.33
CA VAL A 394 1.91 9.82 9.96
C VAL A 394 2.30 8.59 10.79
N ALA A 395 1.41 8.06 11.63
CA ALA A 395 1.67 6.86 12.41
C ALA A 395 1.99 5.65 11.50
N TYR A 396 1.20 5.46 10.45
CA TYR A 396 1.43 4.44 9.43
C TYR A 396 2.80 4.58 8.79
N LEU A 397 3.16 5.78 8.31
CA LEU A 397 4.42 6.02 7.63
C LEU A 397 5.62 5.77 8.56
N VAL A 398 5.58 6.23 9.80
CA VAL A 398 6.67 6.02 10.76
C VAL A 398 6.84 4.53 11.07
N GLU A 399 5.77 3.84 11.46
CA GLU A 399 5.85 2.44 11.92
C GLU A 399 6.09 1.43 10.80
N THR A 400 5.81 1.78 9.54
CA THR A 400 6.11 0.91 8.41
C THR A 400 7.45 1.22 7.76
N SER A 401 7.91 2.47 7.79
CA SER A 401 9.13 2.88 7.08
C SER A 401 10.40 2.84 7.91
N LEU A 402 10.30 2.91 9.23
CA LEU A 402 11.46 2.75 10.13
C LEU A 402 11.59 1.30 10.57
N ASP A 403 12.82 0.81 10.68
CA ASP A 403 13.07 -0.51 11.23
C ASP A 403 12.74 -0.53 12.72
N ASP A 404 12.24 -1.65 13.24
CA ASP A 404 11.72 -1.68 14.62
C ASP A 404 12.84 -1.35 15.63
N ILE A 405 12.69 -0.27 16.42
CA ILE A 405 13.66 0.09 17.49
C ILE A 405 13.83 -1.06 18.50
N ASN A 406 12.78 -1.88 18.63
CA ASN A 406 12.73 -3.07 19.47
C ASN A 406 12.47 -4.35 18.67
N SER A 407 12.93 -4.44 17.41
CA SER A 407 12.74 -5.65 16.62
C SER A 407 13.10 -6.87 17.47
N PRO A 408 12.23 -7.88 17.60
CA PRO A 408 12.62 -9.11 18.25
C PRO A 408 13.80 -9.75 17.51
N VAL A 409 14.03 -9.39 16.23
CA VAL A 409 15.07 -9.93 15.36
C VAL A 409 16.06 -8.83 14.94
N LYS A 410 17.27 -8.82 15.49
CA LYS A 410 18.33 -7.85 15.15
C LYS A 410 19.30 -8.38 14.10
N GLU A 411 19.57 -7.64 13.04
CA GLU A 411 20.57 -8.04 12.05
C GLU A 411 22.01 -7.83 12.56
N LEU A 412 22.87 -8.83 12.38
CA LEU A 412 24.29 -8.78 12.73
C LEU A 412 25.12 -8.35 11.54
N GLU A 413 26.07 -7.45 11.77
CA GLU A 413 27.09 -7.11 10.79
C GLU A 413 28.31 -8.04 10.94
N GLY A 414 28.93 -8.40 9.81
CA GLY A 414 30.08 -9.30 9.77
C GLY A 414 31.28 -8.74 10.54
N GLY A 415 31.63 -9.39 11.65
CA GLY A 415 32.77 -9.06 12.51
C GLY A 415 32.49 -7.96 13.54
N VAL A 416 31.27 -7.41 13.58
CA VAL A 416 30.89 -6.35 14.54
C VAL A 416 30.09 -6.97 15.69
N PRO A 417 30.59 -6.91 16.94
CA PRO A 417 29.85 -7.43 18.08
C PRO A 417 28.69 -6.52 18.47
N VAL A 418 27.53 -7.13 18.77
CA VAL A 418 26.44 -6.48 19.52
C VAL A 418 26.66 -6.79 21.00
N GLU A 419 26.84 -5.77 21.82
CA GLU A 419 27.21 -5.88 23.24
C GLU A 419 26.05 -5.50 24.18
N GLY A 420 26.21 -5.77 25.48
CA GLY A 420 25.27 -5.34 26.52
C GLY A 420 23.96 -6.13 26.56
N LEU A 421 23.90 -7.29 25.90
CA LEU A 421 22.69 -8.11 25.85
C LEU A 421 22.37 -8.67 27.24
N SER A 422 21.15 -8.45 27.68
CA SER A 422 20.64 -8.92 28.96
C SER A 422 19.23 -9.47 28.78
N SER A 423 18.91 -10.58 29.45
CA SER A 423 17.59 -11.23 29.35
C SER A 423 17.29 -12.05 30.59
N GLY A 424 16.00 -12.22 30.89
CA GLY A 424 15.49 -13.06 31.96
C GLY A 424 15.46 -14.55 31.61
N TYR A 425 15.12 -15.36 32.61
CA TYR A 425 14.94 -16.80 32.46
C TYR A 425 13.83 -17.08 31.43
N PHE A 426 14.19 -17.83 30.39
CA PHE A 426 13.37 -18.21 29.24
C PHE A 426 13.02 -17.10 28.25
N ASP A 427 13.50 -15.89 28.44
CA ASP A 427 13.38 -14.84 27.43
C ASP A 427 14.23 -15.21 26.21
N GLU A 428 13.73 -14.85 25.03
CA GLU A 428 14.30 -15.16 23.73
C GLU A 428 14.53 -13.83 22.99
N GLN A 429 15.74 -13.66 22.45
CA GLN A 429 16.12 -12.56 21.57
C GLN A 429 16.56 -13.16 20.25
N PHE A 430 16.13 -12.60 19.12
CA PHE A 430 16.43 -13.14 17.81
C PHE A 430 17.40 -12.23 17.06
N PHE A 431 18.18 -12.85 16.19
CA PHE A 431 19.12 -12.16 15.32
C PHE A 431 19.13 -12.80 13.93
N THR A 432 19.57 -12.06 12.93
CA THR A 432 19.82 -12.56 11.57
C THR A 432 21.24 -12.25 11.14
N PHE A 433 21.81 -13.10 10.29
CA PHE A 433 23.07 -12.83 9.61
C PHE A 433 22.99 -13.39 8.19
N THR A 434 23.20 -12.56 7.18
CA THR A 434 23.05 -12.96 5.78
C THR A 434 24.40 -12.97 5.07
N THR A 435 24.69 -14.02 4.32
CA THR A 435 25.86 -14.10 3.43
C THR A 435 25.44 -14.15 1.98
N THR A 436 26.19 -13.48 1.11
CA THR A 436 25.94 -13.44 -0.35
C THR A 436 26.79 -14.43 -1.14
N GLU A 437 27.74 -15.09 -0.47
CA GLU A 437 28.71 -16.00 -1.08
C GLU A 437 28.88 -17.27 -0.26
N VAL A 438 29.51 -18.28 -0.85
CA VAL A 438 29.90 -19.51 -0.15
C VAL A 438 31.07 -19.26 0.79
N GLY A 439 30.98 -19.79 2.01
CA GLY A 439 32.08 -19.69 2.96
C GLY A 439 31.74 -20.22 4.34
N GLU A 440 32.67 -19.98 5.25
CA GLU A 440 32.55 -20.35 6.65
C GLU A 440 31.88 -19.21 7.42
N VAL A 441 30.77 -19.50 8.10
CA VAL A 441 30.08 -18.59 9.01
C VAL A 441 30.29 -19.05 10.44
N THR A 442 30.79 -18.16 11.28
CA THR A 442 30.96 -18.39 12.72
C THR A 442 30.09 -17.42 13.50
N ILE A 443 29.18 -17.94 14.31
CA ILE A 443 28.34 -17.15 15.22
C ILE A 443 28.74 -17.50 16.64
N SER A 444 29.16 -16.51 17.41
CA SER A 444 29.69 -16.70 18.76
C SER A 444 29.02 -15.75 19.74
N ILE A 445 28.79 -16.25 20.95
CA ILE A 445 28.43 -15.42 22.10
C ILE A 445 29.50 -15.49 23.16
N SER A 446 29.68 -14.39 23.89
CA SER A 446 30.59 -14.31 25.04
C SER A 446 29.97 -13.48 26.16
N GLY A 447 30.26 -13.81 27.42
CA GLY A 447 29.68 -13.09 28.55
C GLY A 447 30.34 -13.41 29.89
N PRO A 448 30.02 -12.62 30.94
CA PRO A 448 30.61 -12.77 32.27
C PRO A 448 30.18 -14.06 32.98
N GLN A 449 30.96 -14.46 34.00
CA GLN A 449 30.58 -15.59 34.86
C GLN A 449 29.35 -15.23 35.70
N GLY A 450 28.28 -16.03 35.58
CA GLY A 450 27.09 -15.89 36.43
C GLY A 450 25.74 -15.94 35.70
N GLY A 451 25.73 -15.80 34.37
CA GLY A 451 24.56 -16.00 33.51
C GLY A 451 24.66 -17.25 32.64
N ASP A 452 23.58 -17.58 31.94
CA ASP A 452 23.52 -18.74 31.05
C ASP A 452 22.64 -18.45 29.83
N ALA A 453 23.28 -17.94 28.77
CA ALA A 453 22.66 -17.69 27.48
C ALA A 453 22.95 -18.86 26.54
N ASP A 454 21.89 -19.48 26.03
CA ASP A 454 21.95 -20.57 25.05
C ASP A 454 21.81 -20.01 23.62
N LEU A 455 22.73 -20.40 22.74
CA LEU A 455 22.75 -20.08 21.32
C LEU A 455 22.05 -21.18 20.50
N TYR A 456 21.12 -20.76 19.65
CA TYR A 456 20.47 -21.60 18.64
C TYR A 456 20.63 -20.92 17.28
N VAL A 457 20.98 -21.68 16.25
CA VAL A 457 21.14 -21.15 14.88
C VAL A 457 20.55 -22.14 13.87
N THR A 458 19.79 -21.62 12.91
CA THR A 458 19.30 -22.34 11.71
C THR A 458 19.72 -21.60 10.45
N TYR A 459 20.10 -22.31 9.40
CA TYR A 459 20.36 -21.77 8.06
C TYR A 459 19.14 -21.98 7.15
N ASP A 460 18.62 -20.90 6.56
CA ASP A 460 17.45 -20.87 5.67
C ASP A 460 16.24 -21.64 6.21
N GLY A 461 15.90 -21.38 7.48
CA GLY A 461 14.76 -21.98 8.16
C GLY A 461 14.42 -21.27 9.48
N PRO A 462 13.30 -21.63 10.11
CA PRO A 462 12.95 -21.08 11.41
C PRO A 462 13.92 -21.57 12.48
N VAL A 463 14.19 -20.72 13.48
CA VAL A 463 14.98 -21.07 14.66
C VAL A 463 14.06 -21.17 15.86
N SER A 464 14.16 -22.27 16.61
CA SER A 464 13.38 -22.50 17.82
C SER A 464 14.06 -23.52 18.73
N LYS A 465 13.46 -23.80 19.89
CA LYS A 465 13.92 -24.85 20.81
C LYS A 465 13.84 -26.26 20.24
N THR A 466 13.05 -26.47 19.20
CA THR A 466 12.84 -27.78 18.57
C THR A 466 13.37 -27.84 17.14
N GLU A 467 13.79 -26.71 16.59
CA GLU A 467 14.23 -26.58 15.20
C GLU A 467 15.46 -25.67 15.16
N PHE A 468 16.63 -26.31 15.05
CA PHE A 468 17.93 -25.66 15.00
C PHE A 468 18.92 -26.56 14.26
N ASP A 469 19.83 -25.95 13.50
CA ASP A 469 20.97 -26.66 12.89
C ASP A 469 22.14 -26.78 13.87
N CYS A 470 22.31 -25.77 14.74
CA CYS A 470 23.34 -25.76 15.77
C CYS A 470 22.79 -25.25 17.10
N ARG A 471 23.17 -25.98 18.16
CA ARG A 471 23.05 -25.59 19.57
C ARG A 471 24.25 -26.19 20.32
N PRO A 472 25.18 -25.41 20.90
CA PRO A 472 26.43 -25.94 21.45
C PRO A 472 26.33 -26.74 22.77
N PHE A 473 25.21 -26.63 23.50
CA PHE A 473 24.97 -27.31 24.79
C PHE A 473 26.07 -27.05 25.83
N GLN A 474 26.63 -25.85 25.88
CA GLN A 474 27.62 -25.47 26.88
C GLN A 474 26.91 -24.93 28.13
N ASN A 475 27.64 -24.81 29.23
CA ASN A 475 27.15 -24.08 30.40
C ASN A 475 27.72 -22.65 30.35
N GLY A 476 26.86 -21.66 30.55
CA GLY A 476 27.24 -20.26 30.58
C GLY A 476 27.26 -19.61 29.19
N SER A 477 27.40 -18.29 29.15
CA SER A 477 27.23 -17.49 27.93
C SER A 477 28.45 -17.46 27.00
N ASN A 478 29.22 -18.57 26.88
CA ASN A 478 30.34 -18.68 25.93
C ASN A 478 30.09 -19.86 24.98
N GLU A 479 29.41 -19.59 23.88
CA GLU A 479 28.97 -20.60 22.92
C GLU A 479 29.33 -20.20 21.49
N GLN A 480 29.47 -21.19 20.60
CA GLN A 480 29.84 -20.95 19.21
C GLN A 480 29.21 -21.99 18.28
N CYS A 481 28.70 -21.51 17.15
CA CYS A 481 28.24 -22.30 16.01
C CYS A 481 29.05 -21.95 14.76
N ILE A 482 29.54 -22.97 14.06
CA ILE A 482 30.32 -22.82 12.83
C ILE A 482 29.61 -23.59 11.71
N PHE A 483 29.47 -22.95 10.56
CA PHE A 483 28.80 -23.48 9.39
C PHE A 483 29.65 -23.28 8.14
N ASN A 484 29.60 -24.24 7.22
CA ASN A 484 30.10 -24.06 5.86
C ASN A 484 28.90 -24.18 4.91
N LYS A 485 28.43 -23.06 4.38
CA LYS A 485 27.16 -22.94 3.65
C LYS A 485 27.32 -22.06 2.41
N PRO A 486 26.46 -22.24 1.39
CA PRO A 486 26.34 -21.25 0.32
C PRO A 486 25.70 -19.96 0.85
N ALA A 487 25.53 -18.97 -0.03
CA ALA A 487 24.78 -17.75 0.27
C ALA A 487 23.41 -18.07 0.88
N GLY A 488 23.01 -17.36 1.92
CA GLY A 488 21.74 -17.59 2.61
C GLY A 488 21.67 -16.84 3.94
N THR A 489 20.58 -17.05 4.67
CA THR A 489 20.28 -16.34 5.92
C THR A 489 20.38 -17.27 7.12
N PHE A 490 21.17 -16.88 8.11
CA PHE A 490 21.25 -17.53 9.41
C PHE A 490 20.28 -16.85 10.36
N LYS A 491 19.27 -17.58 10.82
CA LYS A 491 18.37 -17.14 11.90
C LYS A 491 18.90 -17.63 13.22
N ILE A 492 19.03 -16.72 14.18
CA ILE A 492 19.70 -16.94 15.45
C ILE A 492 18.70 -16.64 16.56
N MET A 493 18.68 -17.49 17.59
CA MET A 493 17.93 -17.25 18.82
C MET A 493 18.89 -17.37 19.99
N LEU A 494 18.97 -16.31 20.79
CA LEU A 494 19.65 -16.29 22.07
C LEU A 494 18.60 -16.43 23.18
N ARG A 495 18.74 -17.43 24.03
CA ARG A 495 17.75 -17.74 25.07
C ARG A 495 18.36 -17.82 26.46
N GLY A 496 17.73 -17.19 27.44
CA GLY A 496 18.17 -17.32 28.83
C GLY A 496 17.84 -18.69 29.43
N TYR A 497 18.81 -19.61 29.51
CA TYR A 497 18.68 -20.79 30.38
C TYR A 497 18.79 -20.39 31.86
N ARG A 498 19.45 -19.27 32.14
CA ARG A 498 19.32 -18.46 33.35
C ARG A 498 19.35 -17.00 32.93
N ASN A 499 18.99 -16.10 33.84
CA ASN A 499 19.20 -14.68 33.60
C ASN A 499 20.65 -14.44 33.21
N PHE A 500 20.88 -13.69 32.14
CA PHE A 500 22.21 -13.27 31.72
C PHE A 500 22.23 -11.75 31.57
N ASN A 501 23.39 -11.16 31.81
CA ASN A 501 23.64 -9.74 31.61
C ASN A 501 24.98 -9.56 30.92
N ASP A 502 25.12 -8.46 30.17
CA ASP A 502 26.36 -8.06 29.49
C ASP A 502 26.93 -9.15 28.55
N VAL A 503 26.06 -9.88 27.86
CA VAL A 503 26.46 -10.82 26.81
C VAL A 503 26.71 -10.06 25.51
N SER A 504 27.72 -10.49 24.76
CA SER A 504 27.99 -10.05 23.41
C SER A 504 27.74 -11.18 22.42
N ILE A 505 27.19 -10.85 21.25
CA ILE A 505 27.07 -11.76 20.11
C ILE A 505 27.81 -11.16 18.91
N VAL A 506 28.49 -12.02 18.14
CA VAL A 506 29.16 -11.63 16.89
C VAL A 506 28.99 -12.74 15.85
N ALA A 507 28.72 -12.35 14.61
CA ALA A 507 28.79 -13.22 13.45
C ALA A 507 30.01 -12.82 12.60
N SER A 508 30.77 -13.79 12.11
CA SER A 508 31.87 -13.57 11.17
C SER A 508 31.74 -14.49 9.97
N PHE A 509 32.20 -14.01 8.82
CA PHE A 509 32.18 -14.74 7.56
C PHE A 509 33.57 -14.76 6.94
N ASN A 510 34.06 -15.95 6.61
CA ASN A 510 35.28 -16.16 5.84
C ASN A 510 34.90 -16.79 4.51
N GLN A 511 35.02 -16.01 3.43
CA GLN A 511 34.75 -16.49 2.07
C GLN A 511 35.67 -17.66 1.72
N GLU A 512 35.10 -18.73 1.15
CA GLU A 512 35.89 -19.83 0.61
C GLU A 512 36.48 -19.40 -0.74
N ILE A 513 37.77 -19.09 -0.78
CA ILE A 513 38.48 -18.80 -2.03
C ILE A 513 38.74 -20.13 -2.73
N PRO A 514 38.23 -20.37 -3.95
CA PRO A 514 38.51 -21.61 -4.68
C PRO A 514 40.03 -21.77 -4.84
N SER A 515 40.55 -22.93 -4.45
CA SER A 515 41.93 -23.29 -4.81
C SER A 515 41.99 -23.52 -6.33
N ASP A 516 42.69 -22.63 -7.03
CA ASP A 516 42.99 -22.72 -8.47
C ASP A 516 43.58 -24.07 -8.91
#